data_AF-A0A965NTT6-F1
#
_entry.id   AF-A0A965NTT6-F1
#
_cell.length_a   1.000
_cell.length_b   1.000
_cell.length_c   1.000
_cell.angle_alpha   90.00
_cell.angle_beta   90.00
_cell.angle_gamma   90.00
#
_symmetry.space_group_name_H-M   'P 1'
#
loop_
_entity.id
_entity.type
_entity.pdbx_description
1 polymer ?
#
loop_
_entity_poly.entity_id
_entity_poly.type
_entity_poly.pdbx_seq_one_letter_code
_entity_poly.pdbx_strand_id
1 'polypeptide(L)' 'IKDSVKTGVLITAVDPRSEAAEKRLSPGEILLEVNQEPVADPTDAIKKIKGLKDAGKKTALLAVANGQGDAHFIALPVE' A
#
# COMPACT_ATOMS: atom_id res chain seq x y z
N ILE A 1 5.46 -15.93 -7.66
CA ILE A 1 5.78 -14.48 -7.66
C ILE A 1 7.15 -14.36 -8.31
N LYS A 2 7.27 -13.79 -9.51
CA LYS A 2 8.59 -13.59 -10.16
C LYS A 2 9.52 -12.86 -9.19
N ASP A 3 10.82 -13.11 -9.26
CA ASP A 3 11.90 -12.51 -8.43
C ASP A 3 11.91 -10.96 -8.31
N SER A 4 10.96 -10.28 -8.94
CA SER A 4 10.71 -8.84 -8.94
C SER A 4 10.16 -8.29 -7.62
N VAL A 5 9.52 -9.12 -6.78
CA VAL A 5 9.01 -8.71 -5.46
C VAL A 5 9.72 -9.51 -4.37
N LYS A 6 10.93 -9.08 -4.01
CA LYS A 6 11.72 -9.69 -2.92
C LYS A 6 11.30 -9.22 -1.53
N THR A 7 10.55 -8.12 -1.46
CA THR A 7 10.19 -7.42 -0.22
C THR A 7 8.88 -6.67 -0.43
N GLY A 8 8.05 -6.63 0.60
CA GLY A 8 6.74 -5.99 0.56
C GLY A 8 5.74 -6.66 1.51
N VAL A 9 4.55 -6.09 1.61
CA VAL A 9 3.48 -6.58 2.49
C VAL A 9 2.32 -7.08 1.66
N LEU A 10 1.99 -8.36 1.81
CA LEU A 10 0.82 -8.95 1.17
C LEU A 10 -0.47 -8.39 1.77
N ILE A 11 -1.34 -7.86 0.92
CA ILE A 11 -2.68 -7.41 1.28
C ILE A 11 -3.59 -8.64 1.30
N THR A 12 -4.03 -9.04 2.48
CA THR A 12 -4.87 -10.23 2.66
C THR A 12 -6.36 -9.94 2.57
N ALA A 13 -6.76 -8.71 2.88
CA ALA A 13 -8.14 -8.26 2.84
C ALA A 13 -8.20 -6.74 2.65
N VAL A 14 -9.30 -6.29 2.05
CA VAL A 14 -9.68 -4.87 1.94
C VAL A 14 -11.13 -4.77 2.37
N ASP A 15 -11.45 -3.81 3.25
CA ASP A 15 -12.84 -3.57 3.64
C ASP A 15 -13.62 -3.02 2.44
N PRO A 16 -14.71 -3.67 2.00
CA PRO A 16 -15.50 -3.24 0.84
C PRO A 16 -16.12 -1.85 0.97
N ARG A 17 -16.23 -1.31 2.20
CA ARG A 17 -16.77 0.04 2.48
C ARG A 17 -15.69 1.09 2.69
N SER A 18 -14.42 0.74 2.48
CA SER A 18 -13.30 1.66 2.65
C SER A 18 -12.95 2.41 1.36
N GLU A 19 -12.34 3.58 1.52
CA GLU A 19 -11.71 4.32 0.42
C GLU A 19 -10.72 3.45 -0.38
N ALA A 20 -10.05 2.49 0.27
CA ALA A 20 -9.12 1.58 -0.40
C ALA A 20 -9.83 0.72 -1.45
N ALA A 21 -11.03 0.22 -1.15
CA ALA A 21 -11.84 -0.52 -2.12
C ALA A 21 -12.29 0.38 -3.28
N GLU A 22 -12.70 1.63 -3.00
CA GLU A 22 -13.08 2.59 -4.04
C GLU A 22 -11.90 2.95 -4.97
N LYS A 23 -10.70 3.03 -4.41
CA LYS A 23 -9.45 3.24 -5.17
C LYS A 23 -8.90 1.97 -5.80
N ARG A 24 -9.67 0.87 -5.79
CA ARG A 24 -9.36 -0.42 -6.44
C ARG A 24 -8.18 -1.20 -5.83
N LEU A 25 -7.82 -0.91 -4.58
CA LEU A 25 -6.92 -1.78 -3.83
C LEU A 25 -7.57 -3.15 -3.66
N SER A 26 -6.85 -4.21 -4.00
CA SER A 26 -7.40 -5.56 -4.03
C SER A 26 -6.63 -6.51 -3.12
N PRO A 27 -7.30 -7.49 -2.48
CA PRO A 27 -6.62 -8.61 -1.85
C PRO A 27 -5.75 -9.39 -2.84
N GLY A 28 -4.59 -9.86 -2.38
CA GLY A 28 -3.60 -10.56 -3.21
C GLY A 28 -2.55 -9.65 -3.84
N GLU A 29 -2.70 -8.34 -3.71
CA GLU A 29 -1.67 -7.37 -4.08
C GLU A 29 -0.59 -7.25 -3.00
N ILE A 30 0.58 -6.79 -3.39
CA ILE A 30 1.73 -6.59 -2.50
C ILE A 30 2.02 -5.09 -2.43
N LEU A 31 1.95 -4.53 -1.23
CA LEU A 31 2.38 -3.17 -0.95
C LEU A 31 3.91 -3.12 -0.97
N LEU A 32 4.46 -2.33 -1.89
CA LEU A 32 5.89 -2.15 -2.09
C LEU A 32 6.40 -0.87 -1.39
N GLU A 33 5.63 0.22 -1.51
CA GLU A 33 6.05 1.54 -1.00
C GLU A 33 4.86 2.34 -0.46
N VAL A 34 5.16 3.19 0.52
CA VAL A 34 4.26 4.25 1.03
C VAL A 34 4.97 5.57 0.87
N ASN A 35 4.40 6.47 0.09
CA ASN A 35 4.91 7.81 -0.20
C ASN A 35 6.39 7.80 -0.68
N GLN A 36 6.69 6.92 -1.63
CA GLN A 36 8.04 6.70 -2.21
C GLN A 36 9.06 6.13 -1.22
N GLU A 37 8.61 5.63 -0.07
CA GLU A 37 9.48 4.92 0.86
C GLU A 37 9.15 3.41 0.83
N PRO A 38 10.16 2.54 0.65
CA PRO A 38 9.94 1.10 0.60
C PRO A 38 9.42 0.58 1.92
N VAL A 39 8.50 -0.39 1.84
CA VAL A 39 7.92 -1.09 2.98
C VAL A 39 8.48 -2.50 3.04
N ALA A 40 9.10 -2.85 4.17
CA ALA A 40 9.64 -4.19 4.37
C ALA A 40 8.66 -5.15 5.06
N ASP A 41 7.81 -4.62 5.95
CA ASP A 41 6.92 -5.41 6.80
C ASP A 41 5.65 -4.64 7.21
N PRO A 42 4.62 -5.32 7.75
CA PRO A 42 3.35 -4.67 8.10
C PRO A 42 3.50 -3.55 9.15
N THR A 43 4.47 -3.66 10.06
CA THR A 43 4.71 -2.66 11.10
C THR A 43 5.27 -1.37 10.49
N ASP A 44 6.17 -1.51 9.51
CA ASP A 44 6.71 -0.38 8.75
C ASP A 44 5.60 0.33 7.94
N ALA A 45 4.72 -0.42 7.28
CA ALA A 45 3.56 0.15 6.58
C ALA A 45 2.70 1.04 7.51
N ILE A 46 2.36 0.52 8.70
CA ILE A 46 1.57 1.25 9.70
C ILE A 46 2.31 2.51 10.16
N LYS A 47 3.61 2.40 10.45
CA LYS A 47 4.43 3.55 10.88
C LYS A 47 4.47 4.64 9.83
N LYS A 48 4.67 4.30 8.55
CA LYS A 48 4.72 5.27 7.45
C LYS A 48 3.37 5.95 7.26
N ILE A 49 2.27 5.19 7.23
CA ILE A 49 0.92 5.77 7.12
C ILE A 49 0.64 6.71 8.29
N LYS A 50 0.95 6.30 9.52
CA LYS A 50 0.79 7.15 10.71
C LYS A 50 1.65 8.43 10.62
N GLY A 51 2.90 8.31 10.21
CA GLY A 51 3.80 9.45 10.03
C GLY A 51 3.27 10.46 9.01
N LEU A 52 2.59 10.01 7.95
CA LEU A 52 1.91 10.90 7.01
C LEU A 52 0.75 11.65 7.67
N LYS A 53 -0.08 10.96 8.47
CA LYS A 53 -1.16 11.60 9.23
C LYS A 53 -0.63 12.65 10.21
N ASP A 54 0.40 12.28 10.98
CA ASP A 54 1.06 13.16 11.96
C ASP A 54 1.70 14.39 11.27
N ALA A 55 2.17 14.24 10.03
CA ALA A 55 2.68 15.33 9.19
C ALA A 55 1.56 16.16 8.49
N GLY A 56 0.28 15.91 8.80
CA GLY A 56 -0.86 16.63 8.22
C GLY A 56 -1.13 16.31 6.76
N LYS A 57 -0.58 15.21 6.22
CA LYS A 57 -0.89 14.74 4.87
C LYS A 57 -2.27 14.08 4.88
N LYS A 58 -3.09 14.42 3.88
CA LYS A 58 -4.43 13.85 3.70
C LYS A 58 -4.43 12.59 2.82
N THR A 59 -3.33 12.32 2.13
CA THR A 59 -3.27 11.24 1.13
C THR A 59 -1.91 10.55 1.23
N ALA A 60 -1.93 9.22 1.21
CA ALA A 60 -0.76 8.38 1.01
C ALA A 60 -0.72 7.90 -0.44
N LEU A 61 0.44 8.03 -1.08
CA LEU A 61 0.71 7.40 -2.36
C LEU A 61 1.22 5.98 -2.11
N LEU A 62 0.47 4.97 -2.49
CA LEU A 62 0.85 3.56 -2.33
C LEU A 62 1.36 3.03 -3.66
N ALA A 63 2.52 2.38 -3.67
CA ALA A 63 2.95 1.56 -4.80
C ALA A 63 2.59 0.11 -4.49
N VAL A 64 1.77 -0.52 -5.32
CA VAL A 64 1.31 -1.90 -5.15
C VAL A 64 1.58 -2.70 -6.41
N ALA A 65 1.81 -4.00 -6.26
CA ALA A 65 1.97 -4.91 -7.38
C ALA A 65 1.03 -6.11 -7.27
N ASN A 66 0.49 -6.54 -8.41
CA ASN A 66 -0.30 -7.76 -8.48
C ASN A 66 0.62 -9.01 -8.41
N GLY A 67 0.03 -10.21 -8.31
CA GLY A 67 0.78 -11.47 -8.27
C GLY A 67 1.62 -11.79 -9.53
N GLN A 68 1.43 -11.06 -10.63
CA GLN A 68 2.20 -11.17 -11.86
C GLN A 68 3.44 -10.25 -11.87
N GLY A 69 3.49 -9.28 -10.94
CA GLY A 69 4.56 -8.29 -10.81
C GLY A 69 4.25 -6.95 -11.49
N ASP A 70 3.03 -6.73 -11.98
CA ASP A 70 2.64 -5.44 -12.55
C ASP A 70 2.37 -4.46 -11.42
N ALA A 71 3.20 -3.42 -11.35
CA ALA A 71 3.10 -2.37 -10.34
C ALA A 71 2.22 -1.21 -10.82
N HIS A 72 1.44 -0.63 -9.90
CA HIS A 72 0.72 0.60 -10.11
C HIS A 72 0.61 1.42 -8.82
N PHE A 73 0.13 2.66 -8.95
CA PHE A 73 0.01 3.59 -7.84
C PHE A 73 -1.44 3.80 -7.44
N ILE A 74 -1.68 3.86 -6.13
CA ILE A 74 -2.97 4.16 -5.52
C ILE A 74 -2.82 5.37 -4.60
N ALA A 75 -3.57 6.44 -4.88
CA ALA A 75 -3.67 7.59 -3.98
C ALA A 75 -4.79 7.32 -2.97
N LEU A 76 -4.40 6.95 -1.74
CA LEU A 76 -5.34 6.59 -0.67
C LEU A 76 -5.50 7.75 0.32
N PRO A 77 -6.73 8.25 0.56
CA PRO A 77 -6.98 9.17 1.65
C PRO A 77 -6.60 8.56 3.02
N VAL A 78 -5.92 9.33 3.85
CA VAL A 78 -5.43 8.91 5.18
C VAL A 78 -5.86 9.86 6.29
N GLU A 79 -6.86 10.70 6.08
CA GLU A 79 -7.46 11.49 7.16
C GLU A 79 -8.08 10.65 8.29
#